data_AF-A0A7C4RJ65-F1
#
_entry.id   AF-A0A7C4RJ65-F1
#
_cell.length_a   1.000
_cell.length_b   1.000
_cell.length_c   1.000
_cell.angle_alpha   90.00
_cell.angle_beta   90.00
_cell.angle_gamma   90.00
#
_symmetry.space_group_name_H-M   'P 1'
#
loop_
_entity.id
_entity.type
_entity.pdbx_description
1 polymer ?
#
loop_
_entity_poly.entity_id
_entity_poly.type
_entity_poly.pdbx_seq_one_letter_code
_entity_poly.pdbx_strand_id
1 'polypeptide(L)' 'MLRALSLKKGFTNIRAFDLSEEQIQIAKQKLEEYGLRYDKVQLCIGDAFEYLRTNNGFAMIALINFLEHLQKDKIMRF' A
#
# COMPACT_ATOMS: atom_id res chain seq x y z
N MET A 1 -8.40 -3.23 -7.32
CA MET A 1 -8.86 -4.25 -6.36
C MET A 1 -8.80 -3.77 -4.89
N LEU A 2 -7.77 -3.04 -4.44
CA LEU A 2 -7.73 -2.41 -3.10
C LEU A 2 -8.81 -1.35 -2.83
N ARG A 3 -9.39 -0.75 -3.88
CA ARG A 3 -10.42 0.31 -3.82
C ARG A 3 -11.63 -0.02 -2.93
N ALA A 4 -11.96 -1.29 -2.74
CA ALA A 4 -13.19 -1.70 -2.09
C ALA A 4 -13.01 -2.14 -0.62
N LEU A 5 -11.80 -2.48 -0.18
CA LEU A 5 -11.64 -3.27 1.04
C LEU A 5 -11.38 -2.43 2.30
N SER A 6 -10.63 -1.34 2.20
CA SER A 6 -10.20 -0.59 3.38
C SER A 6 -11.07 0.63 3.69
N LEU A 7 -11.46 1.45 2.70
CA LEU A 7 -12.31 2.62 2.97
C LEU A 7 -13.78 2.27 3.27
N LYS A 8 -14.33 1.21 2.65
CA LYS A 8 -15.71 0.75 2.95
C LYS A 8 -15.85 0.04 4.30
N LYS A 9 -14.76 -0.46 4.88
CA LYS A 9 -14.76 -1.19 6.15
C LYS A 9 -14.33 -0.35 7.35
N GLY A 10 -14.24 0.98 7.20
CA GLY A 10 -13.92 1.89 8.30
C GLY A 10 -12.44 1.92 8.69
N PHE A 11 -11.53 1.38 7.89
CA PHE A 11 -10.11 1.52 8.18
C PHE A 11 -9.70 2.99 8.06
N THR A 12 -9.11 3.50 9.13
CA THR A 12 -8.53 4.83 9.21
C THR A 12 -7.03 4.67 9.44
N ASN A 13 -6.19 5.45 8.75
CA ASN A 13 -4.72 5.32 8.74
C ASN A 13 -4.19 4.18 7.84
N ILE A 14 -4.45 4.30 6.54
CA ILE A 14 -3.93 3.40 5.52
C ILE A 14 -2.58 3.94 5.04
N ARG A 15 -1.56 3.07 4.97
CA ARG A 15 -0.28 3.40 4.32
C ARG A 15 -0.10 2.50 3.11
N ALA A 16 0.11 3.10 1.95
CA ALA A 16 0.37 2.39 0.70
C ALA A 16 1.77 2.75 0.22
N PHE A 17 2.59 1.73 0.00
CA PHE A 17 3.98 1.87 -0.42
C PHE A 17 4.15 1.34 -1.83
N ASP A 18 4.96 2.05 -2.62
CA ASP A 18 5.51 1.57 -3.88
C ASP A 18 6.96 2.05 -4.00
N LEU A 19 7.80 1.28 -4.69
CA LEU A 19 9.19 1.67 -4.97
C LEU A 19 9.26 2.71 -6.09
N SER A 20 8.23 2.77 -6.95
CA SER A 20 8.17 3.66 -8.09
C SER A 20 7.38 4.93 -7.76
N GLU A 21 8.05 6.08 -7.92
CA GLU A 21 7.39 7.38 -7.85
C GLU A 21 6.25 7.51 -8.88
N GLU A 22 6.45 6.97 -10.09
CA GLU A 22 5.44 6.98 -11.14
C GLU A 22 4.16 6.27 -10.71
N GLN A 23 4.28 5.11 -10.07
CA GLN A 23 3.13 4.35 -9.56
C GLN A 23 2.39 5.12 -8.46
N ILE A 24 3.14 5.82 -7.58
CA ILE A 24 2.54 6.69 -6.57
C ILE A 24 1.77 7.85 -7.20
N GLN A 25 2.31 8.49 -8.23
CA GLN A 25 1.60 9.58 -8.93
C GLN A 25 0.35 9.06 -9.66
N ILE A 26 0.43 7.91 -10.33
CA ILE A 26 -0.73 7.26 -10.95
C ILE A 26 -1.78 6.94 -9.89
N ALA A 27 -1.38 6.38 -8.75
CA ALA A 27 -2.28 6.08 -7.65
C ALA A 27 -2.99 7.35 -7.14
N LYS A 28 -2.25 8.45 -6.97
CA LYS A 28 -2.80 9.75 -6.55
C LYS A 28 -3.82 10.27 -7.56
N GLN A 29 -3.46 10.35 -8.84
CA GLN A 29 -4.36 10.78 -9.91
C GLN A 29 -5.63 9.92 -9.94
N LYS A 30 -5.48 8.60 -9.84
CA LYS A 30 -6.62 7.68 -9.82
C LYS A 30 -7.51 7.90 -8.61
N LEU A 31 -6.95 8.17 -7.42
CA LEU A 31 -7.76 8.48 -6.24
C LEU A 31 -8.57 9.78 -6.43
N GLU A 32 -7.97 10.79 -7.06
CA GLU A 32 -8.63 12.06 -7.39
C GLU A 32 -9.74 11.89 -8.43
N GLU A 33 -9.50 11.15 -9.53
CA GLU A 33 -10.53 10.76 -10.52
C GLU A 33 -11.70 9.99 -9.86
N TYR A 34 -11.36 9.18 -8.86
CA TYR A 34 -12.23 8.54 -7.85
C TYR A 34 -13.24 9.43 -7.13
N GLY A 35 -12.93 10.72 -6.97
CA GLY A 35 -13.52 11.51 -5.89
C GLY A 35 -13.28 10.89 -4.51
N LEU A 36 -12.25 10.04 -4.37
CA LEU A 36 -11.96 9.34 -3.12
C LEU A 36 -11.17 10.29 -2.22
N ARG A 37 -11.79 10.71 -1.11
CA ARG A 37 -11.07 11.43 -0.06
C ARG A 37 -10.01 10.52 0.54
N TYR A 38 -8.75 10.86 0.29
CA TYR A 38 -7.57 10.11 0.71
C TYR A 38 -6.87 10.78 1.91
N ASP A 39 -7.55 11.64 2.66
CA ASP A 39 -7.09 12.18 3.95
C ASP A 39 -6.76 11.09 4.98
N LYS A 40 -7.21 9.86 4.72
CA LYS A 40 -6.92 8.64 5.51
C LYS A 40 -5.90 7.70 4.87
N VAL A 41 -5.38 8.04 3.68
CA VAL A 41 -4.41 7.23 2.93
C VAL A 41 -3.12 8.04 2.75
N GLN A 42 -2.04 7.54 3.34
CA GLN A 42 -0.71 8.04 3.08
C GLN A 42 -0.07 7.21 1.96
N LEU A 43 0.19 7.84 0.82
CA LEU A 43 1.00 7.26 -0.26
C LEU A 43 2.47 7.53 0.04
N CYS A 44 3.28 6.47 0.02
CA CYS A 44 4.70 6.51 0.38
C CYS A 44 5.55 5.93 -0.76
N ILE A 45 6.61 6.64 -1.12
CA ILE A 45 7.65 6.09 -2.00
C ILE A 45 8.70 5.43 -1.11
N GLY A 46 8.95 4.14 -1.32
CA GLY A 46 9.99 3.42 -0.58
C GLY A 46 9.68 1.94 -0.34
N ASP A 47 10.64 1.24 0.26
CA ASP A 47 10.51 -0.18 0.57
C ASP A 47 9.61 -0.39 1.80
N ALA A 48 8.46 -1.02 1.60
CA ALA A 48 7.52 -1.37 2.66
C ALA A 48 8.14 -2.29 3.71
N PHE A 49 9.07 -3.17 3.33
CA PHE A 49 9.72 -4.10 4.25
C PHE A 49 10.69 -3.37 5.19
N GLU A 50 11.44 -2.39 4.69
CA GLU A 50 12.29 -1.54 5.53
C GLU A 50 11.46 -0.74 6.53
N TYR A 51 10.31 -0.20 6.08
CA TYR A 51 9.37 0.49 6.96
C TYR A 51 8.83 -0.44 8.07
N LEU A 52 8.43 -1.67 7.72
CA LEU A 52 7.88 -2.65 8.65
C LEU A 52 8.89 -3.17 9.69
N ARG A 53 10.20 -3.04 9.45
CA ARG A 53 11.22 -3.44 10.46
C ARG A 53 11.13 -2.66 11.77
N THR A 54 10.66 -1.42 11.70
CA THR A 54 10.59 -0.50 12.85
C THR A 54 9.17 -0.06 13.17
N ASN A 55 8.19 -0.41 12.33
CA ASN A 55 6.79 0.00 12.48
C ASN A 55 5.88 -1.23 12.53
N ASN A 56 5.33 -1.47 13.72
CA ASN A 56 4.49 -2.63 14.02
C ASN A 56 3.04 -2.16 14.29
N GLY A 57 2.13 -3.11 14.52
CA GLY A 57 0.76 -2.78 14.98
C GLY A 57 -0.26 -2.52 13.88
N PHE A 58 0.01 -2.96 12.65
CA PHE A 58 -0.99 -2.97 11.59
C PHE A 58 -2.02 -4.07 11.85
N ALA A 59 -3.30 -3.70 11.92
CA ALA A 59 -4.39 -4.68 12.01
C ALA A 59 -4.49 -5.56 10.74
N MET A 60 -3.96 -5.08 9.61
CA MET A 60 -3.93 -5.79 8.35
C MET A 60 -2.75 -5.31 7.51
N ILE A 61 -2.05 -6.26 6.89
CA ILE A 61 -1.06 -6.00 5.85
C ILE A 61 -1.58 -6.65 4.56
N ALA A 62 -1.65 -5.87 3.48
CA ALA A 62 -2.04 -6.34 2.17
C ALA A 62 -0.88 -6.12 1.19
N LEU A 63 -0.37 -7.20 0.63
CA LEU A 63 0.68 -7.19 -0.38
C LEU A 63 0.02 -7.53 -1.72
N ILE A 64 0.03 -6.57 -2.65
CA ILE A 64 -0.43 -6.81 -4.02
C ILE A 64 0.77 -6.59 -4.92
N ASN A 65 1.51 -7.67 -5.11
CA ASN A 65 2.49 -7.75 -6.17
C ASN A 65 1.91 -8.61 -7.28
N PHE A 66 2.22 -8.24 -8.53
CA PHE A 66 2.35 -9.27 -9.55
C PHE A 66 3.47 -10.18 -9.03
N LEU A 67 3.10 -11.36 -8.52
CA LEU A 67 3.95 -12.37 -7.86
C LEU A 67 5.22 -12.74 -8.66
N GLU A 68 5.28 -12.29 -9.91
CA GLU A 68 6.33 -12.48 -10.91
C GLU A 68 7.62 -11.71 -10.58
N HIS A 69 7.58 -10.66 -9.74
CA HIS A 69 8.75 -9.81 -9.45
C HIS A 69 9.33 -9.95 -8.02
N LEU A 70 8.67 -10.71 -7.14
CA LEU A 70 9.25 -11.04 -5.84
C LEU A 70 9.95 -12.39 -5.93
N GLN A 71 11.25 -12.42 -5.63
CA GLN A 71 11.95 -13.69 -5.36
C GLN A 71 11.24 -14.39 -4.20
N LYS A 72 10.70 -15.60 -4.45
CA LYS A 72 9.97 -16.44 -3.47
C LYS A 72 10.61 -16.46 -2.09
N ASP A 73 11.94 -16.42 -2.06
CA ASP A 73 12.77 -16.54 -0.87
C ASP A 73 12.57 -15.39 0.13
N LYS A 74 12.12 -14.21 -0.33
CA LYS A 74 11.83 -13.05 0.54
C LYS A 74 10.46 -13.11 1.21
N ILE A 75 9.50 -13.85 0.62
CA ILE A 75 8.13 -13.96 1.17
C ILE A 75 8.09 -14.98 2.31
N MET A 76 8.89 -16.05 2.24
CA MET A 76 8.86 -17.15 3.21
C MET A 76 9.54 -16.84 4.55
N ARG A 77 10.09 -15.64 4.75
CA ARG A 77 10.89 -15.27 5.93
C ARG A 77 10.31 -14.11 6.76
N PHE A 78 9.10 -13.65 6.44
CA PHE A 78 8.34 -12.67 7.21
C PHE A 78 7.22 -13.34 8.01
#